data_AF-A0A345BZC1-F1
#
_entry.id   AF-A0A345BZC1-F1
#
_cell.length_a   1.000
_cell.length_b   1.000
_cell.length_c   1.000
_cell.angle_alpha   90.00
_cell.angle_beta   90.00
_cell.angle_gamma   90.00
#
_symmetry.space_group_name_H-M   'P 1'
#
loop_
_entity.id
_entity.type
_entity.pdbx_description
1 polymer ?
#
loop_
_entity_poly.entity_id
_entity_poly.type
_entity_poly.pdbx_seq_one_letter_code
_entity_poly.pdbx_strand_id
1 'polypeptide(L)'
;MEILTAKQQRFIRRYEEWIDQVVDALMMVVQFYRDGHEEQGDRLLTETMAGFERFGEENMTMQSVFGQSEEHLHEWDLFQQQINEALEVPAFAEPFEKIGHLTKGTLPAFQRWHTIVGSVLTES
;
A
#
# COMPACT_ATOMS: atom_id res chain seq x y z
N MET A 1 21.33 8.49 -10.25
CA MET A 1 19.90 8.75 -10.00
C MET A 1 19.37 9.48 -11.22
N GLU A 2 18.52 8.84 -12.02
CA GLU A 2 17.91 9.49 -13.19
C GLU A 2 16.84 10.47 -12.73
N ILE A 3 16.86 11.67 -13.31
CA ILE A 3 15.83 12.67 -13.09
C ILE A 3 14.52 12.14 -13.69
N LEU A 4 13.47 12.04 -12.88
CA LEU A 4 12.16 11.61 -13.37
C LEU A 4 11.64 12.54 -14.47
N THR A 5 11.09 11.96 -15.54
CA THR A 5 10.37 12.73 -16.53
C THR A 5 9.11 13.37 -15.94
N ALA A 6 8.62 14.47 -16.51
CA ALA A 6 7.38 15.12 -16.06
C ALA A 6 6.16 14.19 -16.05
N LYS A 7 6.15 13.14 -16.89
CA LYS A 7 5.10 12.11 -16.89
C LYS A 7 5.25 11.17 -15.69
N GLN A 8 6.46 10.70 -15.40
CA GLN A 8 6.74 9.87 -14.23
C GLN A 8 6.46 10.64 -12.94
N GLN A 9 6.92 11.89 -12.81
CA GLN A 9 6.61 12.72 -11.64
C GLN A 9 5.10 12.85 -11.40
N ARG A 10 4.31 13.10 -12.46
CA ARG A 10 2.85 13.19 -12.34
C ARG A 10 2.21 11.87 -11.97
N PHE A 11 2.72 10.76 -12.50
CA PHE A 11 2.25 9.43 -12.14
C PHE A 11 2.54 9.13 -10.67
N ILE A 12 3.78 9.38 -10.22
CA ILE A 12 4.22 9.12 -8.85
C ILE A 12 3.47 10.00 -7.84
N ARG A 13 3.22 11.28 -8.13
CA ARG A 13 2.37 12.13 -7.26
C ARG A 13 0.95 11.58 -7.09
N ARG A 14 0.32 11.13 -8.17
CA ARG A 14 -1.02 10.52 -8.08
C ARG A 14 -1.00 9.19 -7.34
N TYR A 15 0.11 8.47 -7.44
CA TYR A 15 0.30 7.21 -6.74
C TYR A 15 0.53 7.44 -5.24
N GLU A 16 1.32 8.45 -4.86
CA GLU A 16 1.49 8.93 -3.49
C GLU A 16 0.14 9.33 -2.88
N GLU A 17 -0.62 10.21 -3.55
CA GLU A 17 -1.97 10.62 -3.15
C GLU A 17 -2.95 9.43 -2.99
N TRP A 18 -2.75 8.37 -3.77
CA TRP A 18 -3.55 7.15 -3.67
C TRP A 18 -3.13 6.31 -2.45
N ILE A 19 -1.84 6.21 -2.15
CA ILE A 19 -1.35 5.53 -0.96
C ILE A 19 -1.89 6.21 0.30
N ASP A 20 -1.92 7.54 0.35
CA ASP A 20 -2.52 8.31 1.46
C ASP A 20 -3.99 7.91 1.68
N GLN A 21 -4.79 7.87 0.61
CA GLN A 21 -6.19 7.46 0.68
C GLN A 21 -6.35 6.02 1.19
N VAL A 22 -5.42 5.14 0.82
CA VAL A 22 -5.43 3.76 1.30
C VAL A 22 -5.06 3.67 2.77
N VAL A 23 -4.08 4.44 3.24
CA VAL A 23 -3.72 4.47 4.67
C VAL A 23 -4.92 4.92 5.50
N ASP A 24 -5.63 5.96 5.05
CA ASP A 24 -6.87 6.42 5.71
C ASP A 24 -7.96 5.34 5.70
N ALA A 25 -8.15 4.66 4.57
CA ALA A 25 -9.10 3.55 4.46
C ALA A 25 -8.74 2.38 5.39
N LEU A 26 -7.46 2.01 5.49
CA LEU A 26 -6.97 0.98 6.40
C LEU A 26 -7.20 1.33 7.87
N MET A 27 -7.01 2.61 8.24
CA MET A 27 -7.35 3.07 9.59
C MET A 27 -8.86 2.95 9.85
N MET A 28 -9.70 3.22 8.85
CA MET A 28 -11.14 3.02 8.96
C MET A 28 -11.52 1.55 9.08
N VAL A 29 -10.86 0.64 8.34
CA VAL A 29 -11.01 -0.82 8.50
C VAL A 29 -10.71 -1.24 9.94
N VAL A 30 -9.59 -0.79 10.50
CA VAL A 30 -9.23 -1.07 11.90
C VAL A 30 -10.31 -0.57 12.86
N GLN A 31 -10.88 0.61 12.60
CA GLN A 31 -11.96 1.14 13.41
C GLN A 31 -13.23 0.28 13.30
N PHE A 32 -13.61 -0.18 12.11
CA PHE A 32 -14.73 -1.10 11.94
C PHE A 32 -14.55 -2.39 12.74
N TYR A 33 -13.36 -2.99 12.74
CA TYR A 33 -13.11 -4.18 13.55
C TYR A 33 -13.21 -3.91 15.06
N ARG A 34 -12.78 -2.73 15.52
CA ARG A 34 -12.91 -2.34 16.93
C ARG A 34 -14.36 -2.15 17.35
N ASP A 35 -15.19 -1.65 16.44
CA ASP A 35 -16.60 -1.35 16.69
C ASP A 35 -17.53 -2.55 16.45
N GLY A 36 -16.99 -3.71 16.05
CA GLY A 36 -17.76 -4.93 15.76
C GLY A 36 -18.45 -4.94 14.40
N HIS A 37 -18.01 -4.08 13.48
CA HIS A 37 -18.51 -3.95 12.11
C HIS A 37 -17.63 -4.74 11.12
N GLU A 38 -17.43 -6.03 11.38
CA GLU A 38 -16.46 -6.84 10.64
C GLU A 38 -16.75 -6.94 9.14
N GLU A 39 -18.01 -7.12 8.75
CA GLU A 39 -18.38 -7.23 7.34
C GLU A 39 -18.05 -5.94 6.57
N GLN A 40 -18.26 -4.77 7.20
CA GLN A 40 -17.91 -3.48 6.62
C GLN A 40 -16.39 -3.32 6.52
N GLY A 41 -15.65 -3.75 7.54
CA GLY A 41 -14.19 -3.78 7.55
C GLY A 41 -13.63 -4.67 6.43
N ASP A 42 -14.12 -5.90 6.32
CA ASP A 42 -13.67 -6.88 5.32
C ASP A 42 -13.97 -6.41 3.88
N ARG A 43 -15.16 -5.85 3.65
CA ARG A 43 -15.52 -5.27 2.35
C ARG A 43 -14.60 -4.13 1.97
N LEU A 44 -14.45 -3.15 2.86
CA LEU A 44 -13.60 -1.98 2.60
C LEU A 44 -12.14 -2.41 2.38
N LEU A 45 -11.63 -3.35 3.17
CA LEU A 45 -10.27 -3.86 3.01
C LEU A 45 -10.07 -4.47 1.63
N THR A 46 -10.98 -5.35 1.22
CA THR A 46 -10.93 -6.02 -0.08
C THR A 46 -10.98 -5.02 -1.23
N GLU A 47 -11.91 -4.07 -1.19
CA GLU A 47 -12.05 -3.01 -2.21
C GLU A 47 -10.79 -2.12 -2.27
N THR A 48 -10.22 -1.79 -1.11
CA THR A 48 -9.01 -0.97 -0.99
C THR A 48 -7.79 -1.69 -1.61
N MET A 49 -7.62 -2.97 -1.31
CA MET A 49 -6.49 -3.77 -1.81
C MET A 49 -6.61 -4.08 -3.31
N ALA A 50 -7.82 -4.36 -3.81
CA ALA A 50 -8.07 -4.55 -5.25
C ALA A 50 -7.64 -3.33 -6.09
N GLY A 51 -7.69 -2.13 -5.51
CA GLY A 51 -7.23 -0.90 -6.16
C GLY A 51 -5.73 -0.88 -6.50
N PHE A 52 -4.92 -1.81 -5.97
CA PHE A 52 -3.50 -1.97 -6.28
C PHE A 52 -3.19 -2.88 -7.46
N GLU A 53 -4.15 -3.61 -8.01
CA GLU A 53 -3.93 -4.46 -9.20
C GLU A 53 -3.30 -3.66 -10.37
N ARG A 54 -3.68 -2.39 -10.52
CA ARG A 54 -3.13 -1.46 -11.53
C ARG A 54 -1.70 -0.96 -11.27
N PHE A 55 -1.14 -1.24 -10.08
CA PHE A 55 0.17 -0.76 -9.62
C PHE A 55 1.13 -1.89 -9.24
N GLY A 56 0.78 -3.14 -9.54
CA GLY A 56 1.62 -4.30 -9.29
C GLY A 56 2.82 -4.42 -10.23
N GLU A 57 3.50 -5.57 -10.17
CA GLU A 57 4.75 -5.86 -10.88
C GLU A 57 4.70 -5.60 -12.39
N GLU A 58 3.53 -5.75 -13.02
CA GLU A 58 3.34 -5.51 -14.46
C GLU A 58 3.34 -4.01 -14.85
N ASN A 59 3.31 -3.10 -13.86
CA ASN A 59 3.31 -1.68 -14.12
C ASN A 59 4.71 -1.21 -14.55
N MET A 60 4.90 -1.05 -15.87
CA MET A 60 6.16 -0.58 -16.47
C MET A 60 6.64 0.77 -15.92
N THR A 61 5.73 1.64 -15.44
CA THR A 61 6.13 2.92 -14.85
C THR A 61 6.76 2.70 -13.48
N MET A 62 6.16 1.84 -12.65
CA MET A 62 6.71 1.45 -11.34
C MET A 62 8.08 0.79 -11.50
N GLN A 63 8.22 -0.17 -12.42
CA GLN A 63 9.51 -0.79 -12.73
C GLN A 63 10.57 0.22 -13.18
N SER A 64 10.18 1.18 -14.04
CA SER A 64 11.11 2.21 -14.53
C SER A 64 11.60 3.15 -13.43
N VAL A 65 10.80 3.38 -12.39
CA VAL A 65 11.09 4.32 -11.31
C VAL A 65 11.82 3.64 -10.15
N PHE A 66 11.33 2.48 -9.71
CA PHE A 66 11.84 1.81 -8.51
C PHE A 66 12.78 0.64 -8.82
N GLY A 67 12.72 0.06 -10.03
CA GLY A 67 13.53 -1.11 -10.39
C GLY A 67 15.01 -0.83 -10.66
N GLN A 68 15.46 0.43 -10.58
CA GLN A 68 16.86 0.82 -10.77
C GLN A 68 17.68 0.79 -9.47
N SER A 69 17.01 0.71 -8.31
CA SER A 69 17.64 0.62 -6.99
C SER A 69 17.25 -0.71 -6.35
N GLU A 70 18.24 -1.52 -5.98
CA GLU A 70 17.99 -2.79 -5.28
C GLU A 70 17.20 -2.58 -3.98
N GLU A 71 17.45 -1.47 -3.28
CA GLU A 71 16.73 -1.10 -2.06
C GLU A 71 15.26 -0.77 -2.34
N HIS A 72 14.98 0.05 -3.37
CA HIS A 72 13.60 0.40 -3.73
C HIS A 72 12.82 -0.80 -4.27
N LEU A 73 13.48 -1.66 -5.05
CA LEU A 73 12.90 -2.89 -5.54
C LEU A 73 12.54 -3.83 -4.39
N HIS A 74 13.45 -4.01 -3.43
CA HIS A 74 13.20 -4.83 -2.25
C HIS A 74 11.99 -4.32 -1.43
N GLU A 75 11.92 -3.02 -1.17
CA GLU A 75 10.80 -2.44 -0.44
C GLU A 75 9.48 -2.50 -1.24
N TRP A 76 9.56 -2.41 -2.56
CA TRP A 76 8.39 -2.61 -3.42
C TRP A 76 7.87 -4.05 -3.33
N ASP A 77 8.75 -5.05 -3.35
CA ASP A 77 8.38 -6.46 -3.20
C ASP A 77 7.73 -6.73 -1.83
N LEU A 78 8.32 -6.19 -0.75
CA LEU A 78 7.74 -6.28 0.59
C LEU A 78 6.37 -5.62 0.65
N PHE A 79 6.20 -4.47 0.00
CA PHE A 79 4.91 -3.79 -0.09
C PHE A 79 3.86 -4.62 -0.85
N GLN A 80 4.22 -5.23 -1.99
CA GLN A 80 3.34 -6.13 -2.74
C GLN A 80 2.95 -7.36 -1.92
N GLN A 81 3.90 -7.95 -1.20
CA GLN A 81 3.62 -9.06 -0.28
C GLN A 81 2.59 -8.65 0.78
N GLN A 82 2.72 -7.46 1.37
CA GLN A 82 1.78 -6.98 2.39
C GLN A 82 0.37 -6.69 1.84
N ILE A 83 0.24 -6.31 0.57
CA ILE A 83 -1.07 -6.23 -0.10
C ILE A 83 -1.71 -7.63 -0.16
N ASN A 84 -0.95 -8.64 -0.58
CA ASN A 84 -1.44 -10.00 -0.67
C ASN A 84 -1.80 -10.59 0.70
N GLU A 85 -0.97 -10.36 1.71
CA GLU A 85 -1.27 -10.78 3.10
C GLU A 85 -2.50 -10.07 3.66
N ALA A 86 -2.72 -8.79 3.32
CA ALA A 86 -3.90 -8.05 3.74
C ALA A 86 -5.21 -8.62 3.15
N LEU A 87 -5.17 -9.23 1.96
CA LEU A 87 -6.32 -9.91 1.36
C LEU A 87 -6.75 -11.17 2.12
N GLU A 88 -5.86 -11.75 2.93
CA GLU A 88 -6.14 -12.93 3.76
C GLU A 88 -6.74 -12.56 5.14
N VAL A 89 -6.66 -11.29 5.55
CA VAL A 89 -7.16 -10.82 6.85
C VAL A 89 -8.65 -11.15 7.08
N PRO A 90 -9.56 -11.04 6.10
CA PRO A 90 -10.96 -11.43 6.29
C PRO A 90 -11.15 -12.89 6.73
N ALA A 91 -10.19 -13.78 6.46
CA ALA A 91 -10.26 -15.19 6.85
C ALA A 91 -9.94 -15.44 8.33
N PHE A 92 -9.41 -14.44 9.06
CA PHE A 92 -9.18 -14.59 10.50
C PHE A 92 -10.50 -14.59 11.26
N ALA A 93 -10.59 -15.46 12.27
CA ALA A 93 -11.82 -15.66 13.02
C ALA A 93 -12.08 -14.55 14.04
N GLU A 94 -11.01 -13.99 14.61
CA GLU A 94 -11.12 -13.04 15.72
C GLU A 94 -10.79 -11.61 15.27
N PRO A 95 -11.65 -10.61 15.56
CA PRO A 95 -11.39 -9.20 15.23
C PRO A 95 -10.04 -8.67 15.73
N PHE A 96 -9.59 -9.15 16.89
CA PHE A 96 -8.31 -8.75 17.45
C PHE A 96 -7.12 -9.22 16.60
N GLU A 97 -7.23 -10.39 15.96
CA GLU A 97 -6.20 -10.89 15.03
C GLU A 97 -6.17 -10.04 13.77
N LYS A 98 -7.34 -9.69 13.22
CA LYS A 98 -7.46 -8.77 12.08
C LYS A 98 -6.82 -7.42 12.36
N ILE A 99 -7.16 -6.80 13.49
CA ILE A 99 -6.57 -5.53 13.94
C ILE A 99 -5.06 -5.68 14.13
N GLY A 100 -4.61 -6.76 14.76
CA GLY A 100 -3.21 -7.02 15.03
C GLY A 100 -2.39 -7.11 13.76
N HIS A 101 -2.90 -7.81 12.75
CA HIS A 101 -2.27 -7.94 11.44
C HIS A 101 -2.15 -6.58 10.74
N LEU A 102 -3.25 -5.83 10.65
CA LEU A 102 -3.25 -4.53 9.98
C LEU A 102 -2.34 -3.50 10.67
N THR A 103 -2.36 -3.44 12.01
CA THR A 103 -1.63 -2.40 12.76
C THR A 103 -0.14 -2.70 12.94
N LYS A 104 0.27 -3.97 12.88
CA LYS A 104 1.67 -4.38 13.07
C LYS A 104 2.39 -4.74 11.78
N GLY A 105 1.67 -5.14 10.74
CA GLY A 105 2.21 -5.51 9.43
C GLY A 105 1.86 -4.47 8.37
N THR A 106 0.59 -4.48 7.95
CA THR A 106 0.12 -3.75 6.75
C THR A 106 0.35 -2.24 6.85
N LEU A 107 -0.19 -1.56 7.87
CA LEU A 107 -0.07 -0.10 8.01
C LEU A 107 1.40 0.37 8.04
N PRO A 108 2.29 -0.23 8.86
CA PRO A 108 3.72 0.11 8.82
C PRO A 108 4.37 -0.07 7.45
N ALA A 109 4.01 -1.11 6.69
CA ALA A 109 4.56 -1.33 5.36
C ALA A 109 4.10 -0.26 4.36
N PHE A 110 2.82 0.11 4.40
CA PHE A 110 2.29 1.20 3.60
C PHE A 110 2.96 2.54 3.92
N GLN A 111 3.22 2.83 5.20
CA GLN A 111 3.91 4.05 5.62
C GLN A 111 5.38 4.10 5.17
N ARG A 112 6.10 2.97 5.25
CA ARG A 112 7.47 2.87 4.72
C ARG A 112 7.49 3.10 3.22
N TRP A 113 6.62 2.41 2.49
CA TRP A 113 6.53 2.56 1.04
C TRP A 113 6.16 3.98 0.64
N HIS A 114 5.21 4.62 1.33
CA HIS A 114 4.87 6.02 1.11
C HIS A 114 6.08 6.96 1.24
N THR A 115 6.92 6.73 2.24
CA THR A 115 8.14 7.52 2.45
C THR A 115 9.13 7.39 1.29
N ILE A 116 9.28 6.18 0.74
CA ILE A 116 10.14 5.90 -0.43
C ILE A 116 9.57 6.54 -1.69
N VAL A 117 8.25 6.44 -1.89
CA VAL A 117 7.57 7.09 -3.02
C VAL A 117 7.78 8.61 -2.97
N GLY A 118 7.66 9.23 -1.79
CA GLY A 118 7.87 10.66 -1.58
C GLY A 118 9.34 11.09 -1.71
N SER A 119 10.31 10.27 -1.31
CA SER A 119 11.74 10.60 -1.46
C SER A 119 12.12 10.74 -2.93
N VAL A 120 11.62 9.84 -3.78
CA VAL A 120 11.87 9.85 -5.24
C VAL A 120 11.33 11.14 -5.90
N LEU A 121 10.25 11.73 -5.38
CA LEU A 121 9.73 13.02 -5.84
C LEU A 121 10.56 14.23 -5.40
N THR A 122 11.25 14.12 -4.27
CA THR A 122 12.04 15.21 -3.66
C THR A 122 13.46 15.23 -4.22
N GLU A 123 13.96 14.07 -4.65
CA GLU A 123 15.27 13.86 -5.24
C GLU A 123 15.33 14.12 -6.77
N SER A 124 14.18 14.38 -7.40
CA SER A 124 14.02 14.70 -8.83
C SER A 124 13.96 16.19 -9.12
#